data_AF-A0A4V0XCI3-F1
#
_entry.id   AF-A0A4V0XCI3-F1
#
_cell.length_a   1.000
_cell.length_b   1.000
_cell.length_c   1.000
_cell.angle_alpha   90.00
_cell.angle_beta   90.00
_cell.angle_gamma   90.00
#
_symmetry.space_group_name_H-M   'P 1'
#
loop_
_entity.id
_entity.type
_entity.pdbx_description
1 polymer ?
#
loop_
_entity_poly.entity_id
_entity_poly.type
_entity_poly.pdbx_seq_one_letter_code
_entity_poly.pdbx_strand_id
1 'polypeptide(L)'
;MAIEHVPTRSSFAGIASLGRHDLPTGGALLPREVIRFDPVGDTQSTFRVILSAMAHPGSVRQLPVACAGAPLNEWIAAVLLTLLDHETTLHVGLPAADGVGHPLAQYVMVRTGARAADARVADIVVGTGADGDLLGSLQRGTLAYPDTGASLVVPVGSLGEDGSGDGLRLQISGPGVPVGHSFLASDIEPSWVARRTEVVAGYPVGVDIYLVDGRGRIVCLPRSSSLGVLETDTDGKSPSEVH
;
A
#
# COMPACT_ATOMS: atom_id res chain seq x y z
N MET A 1 43.40 -46.61 -5.10
CA MET A 1 42.71 -46.25 -6.36
C MET A 1 42.52 -44.75 -6.34
N ALA A 2 43.28 -44.09 -7.23
CA ALA A 2 43.39 -42.67 -7.57
C ALA A 2 42.93 -41.58 -6.58
N ILE A 3 43.95 -40.90 -6.02
CA ILE A 3 43.94 -39.47 -5.68
C ILE A 3 44.68 -38.78 -6.83
N GLU A 4 44.08 -37.79 -7.47
CA GLU A 4 44.71 -36.83 -8.39
C GLU A 4 44.00 -35.48 -8.19
N HIS A 5 44.58 -34.30 -8.33
CA HIS A 5 45.94 -33.76 -8.23
C HIS A 5 45.69 -32.24 -8.23
N VAL A 6 46.24 -31.52 -7.24
CA VAL A 6 46.36 -30.04 -7.14
C VAL A 6 47.45 -29.63 -8.18
N PRO A 7 47.62 -28.39 -8.74
CA PRO A 7 47.63 -27.11 -7.99
C PRO A 7 47.47 -25.73 -8.71
N THR A 8 47.20 -24.68 -7.90
CA THR A 8 47.80 -23.29 -7.90
C THR A 8 47.64 -22.36 -9.12
N ARG A 9 47.67 -21.03 -9.06
CA ARG A 9 48.12 -19.98 -8.11
C ARG A 9 47.57 -18.65 -8.66
N SER A 10 47.21 -17.68 -7.83
CA SER A 10 47.78 -16.33 -7.99
C SER A 10 47.66 -15.53 -6.70
N SER A 11 48.83 -15.15 -6.20
CA SER A 11 49.08 -14.31 -5.04
C SER A 11 49.01 -12.86 -5.48
N PHE A 12 48.52 -11.96 -4.62
CA PHE A 12 49.18 -10.67 -4.44
C PHE A 12 48.94 -10.17 -3.01
N ALA A 13 50.02 -10.15 -2.24
CA ALA A 13 50.13 -9.42 -1.00
C ALA A 13 51.19 -8.31 -1.18
N GLY A 14 50.82 -7.10 -0.77
CA GLY A 14 51.74 -6.05 -0.32
C GLY A 14 52.18 -5.04 -1.38
N ILE A 15 51.84 -3.76 -1.16
CA ILE A 15 52.77 -2.63 -1.05
C ILE A 15 52.10 -1.53 -0.20
N ALA A 16 52.95 -0.84 0.56
CA ALA A 16 52.68 0.04 1.68
C ALA A 16 52.16 1.44 1.32
N SER A 17 51.54 2.06 2.35
CA SER A 17 51.63 3.48 2.76
C SER A 17 52.20 4.50 1.76
N LEU A 18 51.39 5.49 1.38
CA LEU A 18 51.64 6.93 1.61
C LEU A 18 50.46 7.75 1.03
N GLY A 19 50.11 8.86 1.69
CA GLY A 19 49.31 9.93 1.09
C GLY A 19 48.14 10.40 1.94
N ARG A 20 48.41 11.26 2.93
CA ARG A 20 47.42 12.24 3.38
C ARG A 20 47.14 13.16 2.20
N HIS A 21 46.02 12.95 1.52
CA HIS A 21 45.51 13.86 0.49
C HIS A 21 44.28 14.60 1.05
N ASP A 22 44.49 15.89 1.26
CA ASP A 22 43.57 17.01 1.21
C ASP A 22 42.08 16.73 1.48
N LEU A 23 41.64 17.17 2.66
CA LEU A 23 40.25 17.56 2.87
C LEU A 23 39.90 18.66 1.86
N PRO A 24 38.84 18.51 1.03
CA PRO A 24 38.39 19.60 0.20
C PRO A 24 37.89 20.73 1.10
N THR A 25 38.70 21.79 1.17
CA THR A 25 38.32 23.09 1.72
C THR A 25 37.46 23.76 0.65
N GLY A 26 36.19 23.42 0.62
CA GLY A 26 35.23 23.96 -0.34
C GLY A 26 33.84 23.63 0.13
N GLY A 27 33.05 24.67 0.42
CA GLY A 27 31.63 24.54 0.75
C GLY A 27 30.87 23.89 -0.40
N ALA A 28 30.86 22.56 -0.44
CA ALA A 28 29.92 21.81 -1.23
C ALA A 28 28.57 21.92 -0.51
N LEU A 29 27.79 22.91 -0.91
CA LEU A 29 26.35 22.92 -0.71
C LEU A 29 25.83 21.57 -1.21
N LEU A 30 25.42 20.71 -0.27
CA LEU A 30 24.53 19.60 -0.59
C LEU A 30 23.36 20.19 -1.40
N PRO A 31 22.92 19.55 -2.50
CA PRO A 31 21.84 20.08 -3.30
C PRO A 31 20.61 20.36 -2.41
N ARG A 32 20.26 21.65 -2.29
CA ARG A 32 18.94 22.16 -1.92
C ARG A 32 18.01 21.74 -3.07
N GLU A 33 16.94 20.96 -2.94
CA GLU A 33 16.08 20.59 -1.82
C GLU A 33 15.76 19.09 -1.91
N VAL A 34 15.84 18.34 -0.81
CA VAL A 34 15.01 17.15 -0.67
C VAL A 34 13.58 17.68 -0.63
N ILE A 35 12.79 17.45 -1.68
CA ILE A 35 11.37 17.83 -1.70
C ILE A 35 10.72 17.08 -0.54
N ARG A 36 10.54 17.78 0.57
CA ARG A 36 9.83 17.29 1.75
C ARG A 36 8.35 17.52 1.49
N PHE A 37 7.54 16.50 1.78
CA PHE A 37 6.09 16.60 1.78
C PHE A 37 5.64 17.84 2.59
N ASP A 38 5.01 18.82 1.93
CA ASP A 38 4.50 20.04 2.55
C ASP A 38 3.25 19.70 3.39
N PRO A 39 3.31 19.81 4.73
CA PRO A 39 2.23 19.36 5.61
C PRO A 39 0.89 20.05 5.36
N VAL A 40 0.87 21.21 4.68
CA VAL A 40 -0.37 21.91 4.34
C VAL A 40 -0.79 21.62 2.90
N GLY A 41 0.01 22.02 1.91
CA GLY A 41 -0.36 21.94 0.50
C GLY A 41 -0.45 20.49 -0.02
N ASP A 42 0.52 19.66 0.34
CA ASP A 42 0.57 18.27 -0.12
C ASP A 42 -0.50 17.42 0.56
N THR A 43 -0.74 17.65 1.85
CA THR A 43 -1.88 17.05 2.59
C THR A 43 -3.22 17.43 1.95
N GLN A 44 -3.45 18.72 1.68
CA GLN A 44 -4.73 19.17 1.12
C GLN A 44 -4.96 18.59 -0.30
N SER A 45 -3.94 18.62 -1.15
CA SER A 45 -4.03 18.10 -2.51
C SER A 45 -4.24 16.58 -2.52
N THR A 46 -3.53 15.85 -1.66
CA THR A 46 -3.69 14.41 -1.47
C THR A 46 -5.07 14.06 -0.93
N PHE A 47 -5.55 14.79 0.08
CA PHE A 47 -6.88 14.57 0.66
C PHE A 47 -8.00 14.76 -0.36
N ARG A 48 -7.89 15.75 -1.26
CA ARG A 48 -8.85 15.95 -2.35
C ARG A 48 -8.91 14.75 -3.31
N VAL A 49 -7.77 14.15 -3.63
CA VAL A 49 -7.74 12.93 -4.46
C VAL A 49 -8.38 11.76 -3.72
N ILE A 50 -8.07 11.58 -2.43
CA ILE A 50 -8.66 10.53 -1.58
C ILE A 50 -10.19 10.71 -1.50
N LEU A 51 -10.68 11.91 -1.23
CA LEU A 51 -12.13 12.21 -1.20
C LEU A 51 -12.79 11.87 -2.54
N SER A 52 -12.14 12.23 -3.65
CA SER A 52 -12.66 11.93 -4.98
C SER A 52 -12.70 10.42 -5.28
N ALA A 53 -11.69 9.67 -4.84
CA ALA A 53 -11.64 8.21 -4.95
C ALA A 53 -12.68 7.53 -4.05
N MET A 54 -12.91 8.02 -2.83
CA MET A 54 -13.97 7.53 -1.93
C MET A 54 -15.37 7.80 -2.49
N ALA A 55 -15.59 8.95 -3.13
CA ALA A 55 -16.87 9.31 -3.75
C ALA A 55 -17.14 8.55 -5.06
N HIS A 56 -16.11 8.00 -5.71
CA HIS A 56 -16.22 7.17 -6.92
C HIS A 56 -15.46 5.86 -6.72
N PRO A 57 -15.99 4.95 -5.88
CA PRO A 57 -15.29 3.72 -5.52
C PRO A 57 -14.80 2.94 -6.73
N GLY A 58 -13.59 2.38 -6.64
CA GLY A 58 -13.00 1.62 -7.73
C GLY A 58 -12.43 2.46 -8.88
N SER A 59 -12.52 3.78 -8.83
CA SER A 59 -11.81 4.64 -9.79
C SER A 59 -10.31 4.67 -9.47
N VAL A 60 -9.47 4.39 -10.48
CA VAL A 60 -8.01 4.53 -10.36
C VAL A 60 -7.66 5.99 -10.48
N ARG A 61 -7.03 6.55 -9.45
CA ARG A 61 -6.63 7.97 -9.41
C ARG A 61 -5.13 8.10 -9.15
N GLN A 62 -4.54 9.21 -9.59
CA GLN A 62 -3.14 9.53 -9.34
C GLN A 62 -3.02 10.44 -8.12
N LEU A 63 -2.22 10.04 -7.14
CA LEU A 63 -1.81 10.89 -6.04
C LEU A 63 -0.87 12.00 -6.57
N PRO A 64 -1.02 13.25 -6.07
CA PRO A 64 -0.35 14.40 -6.67
C PRO A 64 1.15 14.46 -6.31
N VAL A 65 1.52 13.90 -5.16
CA VAL A 65 2.86 14.04 -4.58
C VAL A 65 3.22 12.82 -3.74
N ALA A 66 4.45 12.34 -3.91
CA ALA A 66 5.02 11.29 -3.10
C ALA A 66 5.77 11.90 -1.92
N CYS A 67 5.86 11.18 -0.81
CA CYS A 67 6.69 11.60 0.32
C CYS A 67 8.14 11.17 0.11
N ALA A 68 8.88 11.91 -0.72
CA ALA A 68 10.25 11.55 -1.12
C ALA A 68 11.17 11.25 0.08
N GLY A 69 11.84 10.11 0.04
CA GLY A 69 12.73 9.64 1.11
C GLY A 69 12.00 9.04 2.32
N ALA A 70 10.69 8.83 2.26
CA ALA A 70 9.99 8.02 3.26
C ALA A 70 10.39 6.53 3.16
N PRO A 71 10.48 5.81 4.29
CA PRO A 71 10.81 4.40 4.29
C PRO A 71 9.61 3.59 3.82
N LEU A 72 9.83 2.72 2.83
CA LEU A 72 8.82 1.87 2.17
C LEU A 72 7.67 2.67 1.54
N ASN A 73 7.48 2.48 0.24
CA ASN A 73 6.44 3.10 -0.60
C ASN A 73 6.09 4.56 -0.20
N GLU A 74 6.78 5.53 -0.81
CA GLU A 74 6.61 6.97 -0.57
C GLU A 74 5.15 7.46 -0.72
N TRP A 75 4.33 6.76 -1.50
CA TRP A 75 2.93 7.07 -1.70
C TRP A 75 2.04 6.61 -0.55
N ILE A 76 2.35 5.47 0.07
CA ILE A 76 1.69 5.04 1.31
C ILE A 76 1.98 6.05 2.41
N ALA A 77 3.23 6.50 2.54
CA ALA A 77 3.59 7.53 3.50
C ALA A 77 2.79 8.83 3.26
N ALA A 78 2.65 9.28 2.01
CA ALA A 78 1.83 10.46 1.67
C ALA A 78 0.36 10.30 2.10
N VAL A 79 -0.24 9.12 1.86
CA VAL A 79 -1.62 8.82 2.32
C VAL A 79 -1.70 8.85 3.85
N LEU A 80 -0.77 8.19 4.55
CA LEU A 80 -0.76 8.15 6.01
C LEU A 80 -0.55 9.54 6.64
N LEU A 81 0.39 10.33 6.13
CA LEU A 81 0.60 11.71 6.59
C LEU A 81 -0.62 12.62 6.33
N THR A 82 -1.46 12.26 5.36
CA THR A 82 -2.69 13.00 5.06
C THR A 82 -3.85 12.62 5.97
N LEU A 83 -3.94 11.35 6.36
CA LEU A 83 -5.09 10.81 7.11
C LEU A 83 -4.88 10.83 8.63
N LEU A 84 -3.63 10.83 9.10
CA LEU A 84 -3.32 10.71 10.52
C LEU A 84 -3.02 12.06 11.16
N ASP A 85 -3.41 12.17 12.41
CA ASP A 85 -3.04 13.25 13.33
C ASP A 85 -2.78 12.69 14.74
N HIS A 86 -2.60 13.59 15.71
CA HIS A 86 -2.32 13.25 17.11
C HIS A 86 -3.47 12.54 17.87
N GLU A 87 -4.70 12.58 17.37
CA GLU A 87 -5.85 11.92 17.99
C GLU A 87 -5.97 10.47 17.51
N THR A 88 -5.51 10.20 16.29
CA THR A 88 -5.55 8.88 15.65
C THR A 88 -4.49 7.88 16.15
N THR A 89 -4.78 6.60 15.91
CA THR A 89 -3.89 5.48 16.18
C THR A 89 -3.51 4.70 14.91
N LEU A 90 -2.28 4.18 14.88
CA LEU A 90 -1.70 3.47 13.74
C LEU A 90 -1.18 2.08 14.16
N HIS A 91 -1.43 1.11 13.30
CA HIS A 91 -0.75 -0.19 13.29
C HIS A 91 -0.18 -0.48 11.89
N VAL A 92 1.04 -1.03 11.80
CA VAL A 92 1.64 -1.45 10.53
C VAL A 92 1.94 -2.95 10.60
N GLY A 93 1.09 -3.76 9.98
CA GLY A 93 1.20 -5.22 9.92
C GLY A 93 1.69 -5.67 8.55
N LEU A 94 3.00 -5.54 8.29
CA LEU A 94 3.64 -5.97 7.05
C LEU A 94 4.72 -7.04 7.33
N PRO A 95 5.03 -7.95 6.37
CA PRO A 95 5.92 -9.10 6.63
C PRO A 95 7.34 -8.75 7.13
N ALA A 96 7.83 -7.54 6.89
CA ALA A 96 9.18 -7.12 7.27
C ALA A 96 9.32 -6.73 8.75
N ALA A 97 8.25 -6.20 9.36
CA ALA A 97 8.19 -5.81 10.77
C ALA A 97 6.75 -5.49 11.15
N ASP A 98 6.40 -5.71 12.42
CA ASP A 98 5.04 -5.51 12.93
C ASP A 98 4.97 -4.33 13.92
N GLY A 99 3.88 -3.56 13.83
CA GLY A 99 3.60 -2.42 14.70
C GLY A 99 4.68 -1.33 14.70
N VAL A 100 5.04 -0.84 15.89
CA VAL A 100 5.99 0.28 16.10
C VAL A 100 7.43 -0.06 15.68
N GLY A 101 7.76 -1.34 15.57
CA GLY A 101 9.06 -1.77 15.07
C GLY A 101 9.26 -1.45 13.58
N HIS A 102 8.18 -1.19 12.85
CA HIS A 102 8.24 -0.94 11.42
C HIS A 102 8.73 0.49 11.10
N PRO A 103 9.70 0.68 10.18
CA PRO A 103 10.24 2.01 9.84
C PRO A 103 9.18 3.02 9.37
N LEU A 104 8.19 2.56 8.60
CA LEU A 104 7.05 3.40 8.20
C LEU A 104 6.25 3.91 9.40
N ALA A 105 5.98 3.07 10.40
CA ALA A 105 5.25 3.47 11.60
C ALA A 105 6.00 4.58 12.33
N GLN A 106 7.30 4.39 12.59
CA GLN A 106 8.14 5.39 13.24
C GLN A 106 8.20 6.70 12.45
N TYR A 107 8.35 6.60 11.12
CA TYR A 107 8.40 7.76 10.24
C TYR A 107 7.13 8.61 10.31
N VAL A 108 5.97 7.95 10.25
CA VAL A 108 4.65 8.60 10.24
C VAL A 108 4.32 9.17 11.61
N MET A 109 4.46 8.38 12.69
CA MET A 109 4.13 8.81 14.05
C MET A 109 4.90 10.07 14.48
N VAL A 110 6.19 10.17 14.14
CA VAL A 110 7.00 11.36 14.45
C VAL A 110 6.49 12.62 13.75
N ARG A 111 5.85 12.48 12.59
CA ARG A 111 5.40 13.61 11.76
C ARG A 111 3.95 14.01 12.01
N THR A 112 3.10 13.06 12.41
CA THR A 112 1.67 13.29 12.62
C THR A 112 1.29 13.39 14.10
N GLY A 113 2.14 12.86 14.99
CA GLY A 113 1.80 12.69 16.41
C GLY A 113 0.90 11.49 16.68
N ALA A 114 0.54 10.70 15.66
CA ALA A 114 -0.29 9.51 15.82
C ALA A 114 0.33 8.52 16.81
N ARG A 115 -0.53 7.82 17.55
CA ARG A 115 -0.11 6.86 18.57
C ARG A 115 -0.11 5.45 18.01
N ALA A 116 0.73 4.59 18.55
CA ALA A 116 0.69 3.18 18.19
C ALA A 116 -0.48 2.46 18.86
N ALA A 117 -1.06 1.49 18.17
CA ALA A 117 -2.06 0.59 18.70
C ALA A 117 -1.90 -0.83 18.13
N ASP A 118 -2.55 -1.81 18.77
CA ASP A 118 -2.75 -3.13 18.19
C ASP A 118 -3.72 -3.04 17.00
N ALA A 119 -3.55 -3.87 15.98
CA ALA A 119 -4.40 -3.88 14.79
C ALA A 119 -5.90 -3.93 15.10
N ARG A 120 -6.29 -4.63 16.17
CA ARG A 120 -7.70 -4.82 16.57
C ARG A 120 -8.33 -3.58 17.20
N VAL A 121 -7.57 -2.53 17.47
CA VAL A 121 -8.06 -1.29 18.09
C VAL A 121 -7.48 -0.03 17.45
N ALA A 122 -6.72 -0.18 16.36
CA ALA A 122 -6.14 0.94 15.64
C ALA A 122 -7.15 1.58 14.68
N ASP A 123 -7.15 2.91 14.60
CA ASP A 123 -7.99 3.67 13.67
C ASP A 123 -7.55 3.47 12.23
N ILE A 124 -6.23 3.39 12.00
CA ILE A 124 -5.64 3.08 10.70
C ILE A 124 -4.68 1.90 10.82
N VAL A 125 -4.85 0.92 9.94
CA VAL A 125 -3.98 -0.24 9.80
C VAL A 125 -3.37 -0.26 8.41
N VAL A 126 -2.07 -0.53 8.32
CA VAL A 126 -1.40 -0.90 7.07
C VAL A 126 -1.27 -2.42 7.03
N GLY A 127 -1.80 -3.06 6.00
CA GLY A 127 -1.80 -4.52 5.85
C GLY A 127 -1.62 -4.96 4.40
N THR A 128 -1.78 -6.26 4.13
CA THR A 128 -1.62 -6.82 2.77
C THR A 128 -2.95 -7.29 2.18
N GLY A 129 -3.02 -7.36 0.85
CA GLY A 129 -4.17 -7.90 0.12
C GLY A 129 -4.29 -9.42 0.14
N ALA A 130 -3.44 -10.10 0.90
CA ALA A 130 -3.49 -11.55 1.15
C ALA A 130 -3.95 -11.89 2.58
N ASP A 131 -3.88 -10.92 3.51
CA ASP A 131 -4.17 -11.17 4.93
C ASP A 131 -5.64 -10.91 5.27
N GLY A 132 -6.48 -11.89 4.95
CA GLY A 132 -7.90 -11.87 5.30
C GLY A 132 -8.15 -11.93 6.82
N ASP A 133 -7.27 -12.58 7.58
CA ASP A 133 -7.42 -12.71 9.03
C ASP A 133 -7.23 -11.36 9.72
N LEU A 134 -6.19 -10.61 9.33
CA LEU A 134 -5.98 -9.22 9.75
C LEU A 134 -7.21 -8.37 9.44
N LEU A 135 -7.65 -8.33 8.17
CA LEU A 135 -8.84 -7.58 7.74
C LEU A 135 -10.07 -7.97 8.57
N GLY A 136 -10.25 -9.26 8.84
CA GLY A 136 -11.35 -9.79 9.62
C GLY A 136 -11.37 -9.35 11.08
N SER A 137 -10.20 -9.04 11.64
CA SER A 137 -10.00 -8.69 13.05
C SER A 137 -10.15 -7.19 13.35
N LEU A 138 -10.20 -6.35 12.31
CA LEU A 138 -10.28 -4.90 12.46
C LEU A 138 -11.62 -4.44 13.05
N GLN A 139 -11.58 -3.30 13.76
CA GLN A 139 -12.79 -2.66 14.26
C GLN A 139 -13.68 -2.22 13.12
N ARG A 140 -14.98 -2.50 13.24
CA ARG A 140 -16.00 -2.13 12.24
C ARG A 140 -16.84 -0.93 12.67
N GLY A 141 -16.58 -0.41 13.86
CA GLY A 141 -17.44 0.50 14.58
C GLY A 141 -18.71 -0.19 15.10
N THR A 142 -19.66 0.62 15.54
CA THR A 142 -20.98 0.15 16.01
C THR A 142 -22.09 0.83 15.22
N LEU A 143 -23.33 0.34 15.31
CA LEU A 143 -24.45 1.01 14.64
C LEU A 143 -24.66 2.46 15.12
N ALA A 144 -24.36 2.74 16.38
CA ALA A 144 -24.45 4.09 16.95
C ALA A 144 -23.27 4.98 16.54
N TYR A 145 -22.10 4.38 16.31
CA TYR A 145 -20.84 5.06 15.98
C TYR A 145 -20.13 4.32 14.84
N PRO A 146 -20.68 4.34 13.61
CA PRO A 146 -20.08 3.61 12.49
C PRO A 146 -18.71 4.19 12.11
N ASP A 147 -18.52 5.49 12.30
CA ASP A 147 -17.28 6.24 12.08
C ASP A 147 -16.08 5.73 12.89
N THR A 148 -16.31 4.97 13.97
CA THR A 148 -15.25 4.30 14.75
C THR A 148 -14.74 2.99 14.11
N GLY A 149 -15.19 2.68 12.89
CA GLY A 149 -14.62 1.59 12.09
C GLY A 149 -13.24 1.95 11.55
N ALA A 150 -12.33 1.00 11.59
CA ALA A 150 -10.96 1.18 11.14
C ALA A 150 -10.87 1.44 9.63
N SER A 151 -9.75 2.05 9.24
CA SER A 151 -9.31 2.19 7.86
C SER A 151 -8.14 1.26 7.57
N LEU A 152 -8.18 0.56 6.44
CA LEU A 152 -7.10 -0.33 5.99
C LEU A 152 -6.41 0.25 4.77
N VAL A 153 -5.11 0.53 4.87
CA VAL A 153 -4.27 0.92 3.74
C VAL A 153 -3.48 -0.31 3.28
N VAL A 154 -3.59 -0.63 1.99
CA VAL A 154 -2.99 -1.83 1.39
C VAL A 154 -2.01 -1.41 0.28
N PRO A 155 -0.70 -1.57 0.50
CA PRO A 155 0.26 -1.51 -0.59
C PRO A 155 0.01 -2.65 -1.58
N VAL A 156 -0.10 -2.33 -2.86
CA VAL A 156 -0.25 -3.30 -3.96
C VAL A 156 0.83 -3.05 -5.01
N GLY A 157 1.16 -4.05 -5.84
CA GLY A 157 2.15 -3.91 -6.90
C GLY A 157 1.71 -2.98 -8.03
N SER A 158 0.44 -3.08 -8.45
CA SER A 158 -0.13 -2.24 -9.51
C SER A 158 -1.65 -2.10 -9.42
N LEU A 159 -2.14 -0.92 -9.80
CA LEU A 159 -3.56 -0.63 -10.02
C LEU A 159 -3.81 -0.20 -11.47
N GLY A 160 -4.77 -0.81 -12.17
CA GLY A 160 -5.06 -0.52 -13.57
C GLY A 160 -6.54 -0.26 -13.82
N GLU A 161 -6.83 0.55 -14.84
CA GLU A 161 -8.17 0.54 -15.43
C GLU A 161 -8.43 -0.81 -16.10
N ASP A 162 -9.71 -1.15 -16.27
CA ASP A 162 -10.12 -2.38 -16.92
C ASP A 162 -9.63 -2.46 -18.38
N GLY A 163 -9.34 -3.67 -18.87
CA GLY A 163 -9.00 -3.94 -20.26
C GLY A 163 -7.51 -3.88 -20.65
N SER A 164 -6.62 -3.38 -19.79
CA SER A 164 -5.17 -3.52 -20.02
C SER A 164 -4.35 -3.45 -18.72
N GLY A 165 -3.66 -4.54 -18.37
CA GLY A 165 -2.79 -4.60 -17.20
C GLY A 165 -2.74 -6.01 -16.60
N ASP A 166 -1.91 -6.16 -15.58
CA ASP A 166 -1.81 -7.40 -14.80
C ASP A 166 -2.55 -7.23 -13.46
N GLY A 167 -3.05 -8.33 -12.90
CA GLY A 167 -3.70 -8.36 -11.59
C GLY A 167 -5.08 -9.00 -11.61
N LEU A 168 -5.68 -9.12 -10.43
CA LEU A 168 -7.03 -9.62 -10.25
C LEU A 168 -8.04 -8.58 -10.75
N ARG A 169 -8.97 -9.00 -11.61
CA ARG A 169 -10.05 -8.14 -12.09
C ARG A 169 -11.17 -8.09 -11.07
N LEU A 170 -11.41 -6.90 -10.54
CA LEU A 170 -12.35 -6.65 -9.46
C LEU A 170 -13.52 -5.82 -9.96
N GLN A 171 -14.71 -6.38 -9.93
CA GLN A 171 -15.95 -5.65 -10.19
C GLN A 171 -16.44 -5.02 -8.90
N ILE A 172 -16.86 -3.77 -8.99
CA ILE A 172 -17.34 -3.00 -7.85
C ILE A 172 -18.72 -2.43 -8.14
N SER A 173 -19.55 -2.34 -7.10
CA SER A 173 -20.86 -1.73 -7.18
C SER A 173 -21.20 -1.01 -5.87
N GLY A 174 -22.17 -0.10 -5.93
CA GLY A 174 -22.59 0.71 -4.79
C GLY A 174 -22.76 2.19 -5.15
N PRO A 175 -22.98 3.05 -4.15
CA PRO A 175 -23.15 4.48 -4.37
C PRO A 175 -21.94 5.10 -5.09
N GLY A 176 -22.20 5.93 -6.11
CA GLY A 176 -21.16 6.61 -6.89
C GLY A 176 -20.41 5.73 -7.91
N VAL A 177 -20.79 4.45 -8.05
CA VAL A 177 -20.14 3.51 -8.97
C VAL A 177 -20.98 3.32 -10.24
N PRO A 178 -20.43 3.54 -11.45
CA PRO A 178 -21.10 3.20 -12.70
C PRO A 178 -21.44 1.70 -12.79
N VAL A 179 -22.55 1.37 -13.45
CA VAL A 179 -22.95 -0.03 -13.65
C VAL A 179 -21.87 -0.78 -14.43
N GLY A 180 -21.45 -1.94 -13.91
CA GLY A 180 -20.45 -2.79 -14.55
C GLY A 180 -19.00 -2.30 -14.38
N HIS A 181 -18.75 -1.26 -13.58
CA HIS A 181 -17.40 -0.76 -13.33
C HIS A 181 -16.48 -1.83 -12.76
N SER A 182 -15.28 -1.93 -13.30
CA SER A 182 -14.24 -2.83 -12.80
C SER A 182 -12.86 -2.21 -12.93
N PHE A 183 -11.89 -2.74 -12.19
CA PHE A 183 -10.50 -2.33 -12.21
C PHE A 183 -9.59 -3.53 -11.95
N LEU A 184 -8.29 -3.36 -12.21
CA LEU A 184 -7.26 -4.38 -11.98
C LEU A 184 -6.43 -4.01 -10.75
N ALA A 185 -6.15 -5.00 -9.89
CA ALA A 185 -5.22 -4.86 -8.76
C ALA A 185 -4.33 -6.09 -8.62
N SER A 186 -3.02 -5.92 -8.55
CA SER A 186 -2.11 -7.02 -8.18
C SER A 186 -2.05 -7.20 -6.67
N ASP A 187 -1.52 -8.34 -6.23
CA ASP A 187 -1.28 -8.65 -4.80
C ASP A 187 -2.55 -8.60 -3.93
N ILE A 188 -3.70 -8.85 -4.56
CA ILE A 188 -4.99 -9.09 -3.91
C ILE A 188 -5.38 -10.55 -4.13
N GLU A 189 -5.64 -11.28 -3.04
CA GLU A 189 -6.14 -12.65 -3.12
C GLU A 189 -7.68 -12.68 -3.18
N PRO A 190 -8.28 -13.63 -3.94
CA PRO A 190 -9.73 -13.82 -3.93
C PRO A 190 -10.33 -14.11 -2.54
N SER A 191 -9.58 -14.80 -1.68
CA SER A 191 -9.91 -15.06 -0.27
C SER A 191 -10.10 -13.76 0.52
N TRP A 192 -9.21 -12.77 0.30
CA TRP A 192 -9.27 -11.46 0.91
C TRP A 192 -10.51 -10.69 0.43
N VAL A 193 -10.88 -10.81 -0.85
CA VAL A 193 -12.12 -10.20 -1.40
C VAL A 193 -13.37 -10.82 -0.76
N ALA A 194 -13.40 -12.14 -0.58
CA ALA A 194 -14.48 -12.83 0.13
C ALA A 194 -14.57 -12.34 1.58
N ARG A 195 -13.43 -12.22 2.26
CA ARG A 195 -13.38 -11.73 3.65
C ARG A 195 -13.83 -10.27 3.78
N ARG A 196 -13.48 -9.41 2.82
CA ARG A 196 -14.00 -8.03 2.75
C ARG A 196 -15.52 -8.01 2.72
N THR A 197 -16.13 -8.90 1.93
CA THR A 197 -17.60 -9.00 1.82
C THR A 197 -18.25 -9.23 3.17
N GLU A 198 -17.68 -10.11 4.00
CA GLU A 198 -18.15 -10.37 5.36
C GLU A 198 -17.94 -9.18 6.31
N VAL A 199 -16.83 -8.46 6.15
CA VAL A 199 -16.49 -7.29 6.99
C VAL A 199 -17.46 -6.13 6.77
N VAL A 200 -17.94 -5.95 5.53
CA VAL A 200 -18.81 -4.82 5.16
C VAL A 200 -20.31 -5.18 5.07
N ALA A 201 -20.68 -6.44 5.28
CA ALA A 201 -22.06 -6.92 5.19
C ALA A 201 -23.04 -6.21 6.15
N GLY A 202 -22.53 -5.62 7.23
CA GLY A 202 -23.29 -4.96 8.28
C GLY A 202 -23.52 -3.45 8.08
N TYR A 203 -23.43 -2.92 6.86
CA TYR A 203 -23.58 -1.49 6.59
C TYR A 203 -24.71 -0.85 7.44
N PRO A 204 -24.43 0.24 8.19
CA PRO A 204 -23.32 1.18 8.04
C PRO A 204 -21.99 0.82 8.74
N VAL A 205 -21.89 -0.30 9.48
CA VAL A 205 -20.60 -0.71 10.06
C VAL A 205 -19.70 -1.38 9.03
N GLY A 206 -18.39 -1.26 9.19
CA GLY A 206 -17.40 -1.86 8.30
C GLY A 206 -16.04 -1.19 8.36
N VAL A 207 -15.21 -1.49 7.36
CA VAL A 207 -13.84 -0.98 7.20
C VAL A 207 -13.76 -0.27 5.85
N ASP A 208 -13.16 0.91 5.81
CA ASP A 208 -12.85 1.61 4.57
C ASP A 208 -11.43 1.22 4.11
N ILE A 209 -11.24 0.95 2.82
CA ILE A 209 -9.97 0.42 2.31
C ILE A 209 -9.37 1.34 1.23
N TYR A 210 -8.06 1.53 1.29
CA TYR A 210 -7.25 2.31 0.36
C TYR A 210 -6.18 1.43 -0.25
N LEU A 211 -6.31 1.08 -1.53
CA LEU A 211 -5.28 0.38 -2.28
C LEU A 211 -4.33 1.41 -2.89
N VAL A 212 -3.02 1.26 -2.69
CA VAL A 212 -2.02 2.21 -3.22
C VAL A 212 -0.86 1.46 -3.83
N ASP A 213 -0.50 1.79 -5.06
CA ASP A 213 0.64 1.17 -5.73
C ASP A 213 1.93 1.98 -5.68
N GLY A 214 3.04 1.37 -6.09
CA GLY A 214 4.37 2.01 -6.10
C GLY A 214 4.52 3.16 -7.09
N ARG A 215 3.52 3.42 -7.95
CA ARG A 215 3.49 4.51 -8.92
C ARG A 215 2.58 5.67 -8.48
N GLY A 216 2.01 5.57 -7.28
CA GLY A 216 1.13 6.60 -6.72
C GLY A 216 -0.29 6.53 -7.25
N ARG A 217 -0.70 5.40 -7.85
CA ARG A 217 -2.11 5.18 -8.13
C ARG A 217 -2.81 4.74 -6.85
N ILE A 218 -4.04 5.22 -6.66
CA ILE A 218 -4.90 4.91 -5.54
C ILE A 218 -6.28 4.47 -6.03
N VAL A 219 -6.83 3.45 -5.38
CA VAL A 219 -8.24 3.05 -5.49
C VAL A 219 -8.81 2.97 -4.07
N CYS A 220 -9.96 3.59 -3.85
CA CYS A 220 -10.65 3.53 -2.57
C CYS A 220 -11.89 2.62 -2.64
N LEU A 221 -12.13 1.89 -1.56
CA LEU A 221 -13.19 0.91 -1.41
C LEU A 221 -13.92 1.15 -0.08
N PRO A 222 -14.84 2.14 -0.02
CA PRO A 222 -15.60 2.42 1.18
C PRO A 222 -16.46 1.22 1.60
N ARG A 223 -16.81 1.15 2.87
CA ARG A 223 -17.65 0.09 3.45
C ARG A 223 -19.05 -0.03 2.82
N SER A 224 -19.50 0.99 2.09
CA SER A 224 -20.77 0.96 1.35
C SER A 224 -20.68 0.27 -0.02
N SER A 225 -19.48 -0.05 -0.51
CA SER A 225 -19.30 -0.68 -1.82
C SER A 225 -19.18 -2.21 -1.71
N SER A 226 -19.81 -2.91 -2.65
CA SER A 226 -19.65 -4.35 -2.86
C SER A 226 -18.52 -4.59 -3.86
N LEU A 227 -17.72 -5.64 -3.62
CA LEU A 227 -16.57 -5.99 -4.45
C LEU A 227 -16.66 -7.49 -4.78
N GLY A 228 -16.48 -7.84 -6.04
CA GLY A 228 -16.46 -9.22 -6.52
C GLY A 228 -15.28 -9.45 -7.45
N VAL A 229 -14.89 -10.72 -7.61
CA VAL A 229 -13.87 -11.12 -8.58
C VAL A 229 -14.57 -11.44 -9.91
N LEU A 230 -14.07 -10.87 -11.01
CA LEU A 230 -14.44 -11.31 -12.35
C LEU A 230 -13.46 -12.39 -12.78
N GLU A 231 -14.00 -13.57 -13.10
CA GLU A 231 -13.19 -14.63 -13.71
C GLU A 231 -12.68 -14.15 -15.07
N THR A 232 -11.36 -14.27 -15.29
CA THR A 232 -10.81 -14.14 -16.64
C THR A 232 -11.18 -15.41 -17.38
N ASP A 233 -12.06 -15.28 -18.38
CA ASP A 233 -12.44 -16.37 -19.27
C ASP A 233 -11.16 -16.92 -19.92
N THR A 234 -10.62 -18.01 -19.38
CA THR A 234 -9.42 -18.70 -19.89
C THR A 234 -9.77 -20.02 -20.55
N ASP A 235 -11.05 -20.25 -20.88
CA ASP A 235 -11.45 -21.43 -21.64
C ASP A 235 -11.71 -21.06 -23.10
N GLY A 236 -10.62 -20.82 -23.82
CA GLY A 236 -10.57 -20.98 -25.27
C GLY A 236 -10.67 -22.46 -25.64
N LYS A 237 -11.76 -23.13 -25.29
CA LYS A 237 -12.08 -24.47 -25.75
C LYS A 237 -13.01 -24.34 -26.95
N SER A 238 -12.40 -24.28 -28.14
CA SER A 238 -13.11 -24.42 -29.41
C SER A 238 -14.04 -25.64 -29.34
N PRO A 239 -15.32 -25.54 -29.72
CA PRO A 239 -16.15 -26.71 -29.87
C PRO A 239 -15.55 -27.53 -31.03
N SER A 240 -14.95 -28.67 -30.68
CA SER A 240 -14.61 -29.72 -31.63
C SER A 240 -15.89 -30.13 -32.35
N GLU A 241 -16.02 -29.71 -33.61
CA GLU A 241 -17.02 -30.23 -34.55
C GLU A 241 -16.80 -31.73 -34.69
N VAL A 242 -17.85 -32.48 -34.34
CA VAL A 242 -17.96 -33.91 -34.57
C VAL A 242 -18.37 -34.09 -36.03
N HIS A 243 -17.48 -34.67 -36.84
CA HIS A 243 -17.83 -35.38 -38.06
C HIS A 243 -17.10 -36.71 -38.13
#